data_AF-A0A9E4VQ83-F1
#
_entry.id   AF-A0A9E4VQ83-F1
#
_cell.length_a   1.000
_cell.length_b   1.000
_cell.length_c   1.000
_cell.angle_alpha   90.00
_cell.angle_beta   90.00
_cell.angle_gamma   90.00
#
_symmetry.space_group_name_H-M   'P 1'
#
loop_
_entity.id
_entity.type
_entity.pdbx_description
1 polymer ?
#
loop_
_entity_poly.entity_id
_entity_poly.type
_entity_poly.pdbx_seq_one_letter_code
_entity_poly.pdbx_strand_id
1 'polypeptide(L)'
;GGIYHTHLRNNLGDRFLDPVKEALEIGQRGEIPCHLTHFYQKLTHPGSAKQLLELVDGAVGQGQDVTMDCFHYPYSSTRLLILIPEWAFDGGPEKLKGVLRSPEGRERLRQEIRPRSGSFDELMLTNFKQPHNSQYDGRSLAEVADAMEKGEVDALCDLLLDEDLQISYVSPGPSLATLPDFITHPRTMIGSDAVLLGEHPNPRTYGTFPTILADYVREEGRLTIEEAIRKMTSMAALRLDIRDRGMLRDGMKADIVVFDPRSVKSPATLLEPKQFPVGIEYVLVNGSVVVDQGQHTGALAGRALRHGRA
;
A
#
# COMPACT_ATOMS: atom_id res chain seq x y z
N GLY A 1 4.88 21.63 13.55
CA GLY A 1 5.84 20.53 13.75
C GLY A 1 5.77 19.60 12.56
N GLY A 2 6.48 18.47 12.59
CA GLY A 2 6.34 17.40 11.60
C GLY A 2 5.44 16.27 12.12
N ILE A 3 5.34 15.18 11.34
CA ILE A 3 4.62 13.95 11.68
C ILE A 3 5.61 12.79 11.53
N TYR A 4 5.63 11.88 12.50
CA TYR A 4 6.32 10.61 12.36
C TYR A 4 5.39 9.64 11.61
N HIS A 5 5.74 9.33 10.37
CA HIS A 5 5.01 8.40 9.51
C HIS A 5 5.85 7.13 9.36
N THR A 6 5.28 5.94 9.60
CA THR A 6 6.08 4.72 9.64
C THR A 6 5.39 3.47 9.11
N HIS A 7 6.11 2.77 8.24
CA HIS A 7 5.91 1.34 7.99
C HIS A 7 6.56 0.58 9.15
N LEU A 8 5.74 -0.09 9.95
CA LEU A 8 6.18 -0.85 11.12
C LEU A 8 7.31 -1.84 10.83
N ARG A 9 8.27 -1.94 11.74
CA ARG A 9 9.40 -2.87 11.61
C ARG A 9 8.91 -4.31 11.53
N ASN A 10 9.29 -5.01 10.47
CA ASN A 10 8.84 -6.40 10.27
C ASN A 10 9.46 -7.38 11.29
N ASN A 11 10.75 -7.22 11.58
CA ASN A 11 11.53 -8.13 12.43
C ASN A 11 11.83 -7.46 13.77
N LEU A 12 10.81 -7.35 14.64
CA LEU A 12 10.97 -6.92 16.02
C LEU A 12 10.20 -7.83 16.96
N GLY A 13 10.84 -8.32 18.02
CA GLY A 13 10.18 -9.04 19.11
C GLY A 13 9.23 -10.14 18.62
N ASP A 14 7.97 -10.07 19.05
CA ASP A 14 6.89 -10.99 18.65
C ASP A 14 6.41 -10.86 17.19
N ARG A 15 6.94 -9.88 16.44
CA ARG A 15 6.59 -9.51 15.06
C ARG A 15 5.13 -9.10 14.86
N PHE A 16 4.37 -8.97 15.93
CA PHE A 16 2.94 -8.70 15.91
C PHE A 16 2.60 -7.42 16.68
N LEU A 17 2.75 -7.41 18.01
CA LEU A 17 2.45 -6.25 18.84
C LEU A 17 3.68 -5.36 19.05
N ASP A 18 4.87 -5.95 19.17
CA ASP A 18 6.09 -5.21 19.47
C ASP A 18 6.46 -4.15 18.42
N PRO A 19 6.31 -4.38 17.10
CA PRO A 19 6.47 -3.32 16.11
C PRO A 19 5.55 -2.11 16.34
N VAL A 20 4.31 -2.35 16.77
CA VAL A 20 3.36 -1.26 17.06
C VAL A 20 3.80 -0.50 18.30
N LYS A 21 4.20 -1.22 19.35
CA LYS A 21 4.72 -0.60 20.60
C LYS A 21 5.95 0.26 20.31
N GLU A 22 6.88 -0.19 19.47
CA GLU A 22 8.03 0.60 19.03
C GLU A 22 7.58 1.94 18.41
N ALA A 23 6.66 1.90 17.44
CA ALA A 23 6.18 3.10 16.77
C ALA A 23 5.48 4.08 17.71
N LEU A 24 4.66 3.56 18.64
CA LEU A 24 3.98 4.38 19.65
C LEU A 24 4.97 4.97 20.66
N GLU A 25 5.96 4.20 21.12
CA GLU A 25 7.01 4.68 22.02
C GLU A 25 7.83 5.80 21.36
N ILE A 26 8.19 5.65 20.07
CA ILE A 26 8.90 6.69 19.31
C ILE A 26 8.06 7.98 19.25
N GLY A 27 6.77 7.88 18.91
CA GLY A 27 5.87 9.03 18.87
C GLY A 27 5.74 9.72 20.23
N GLN A 28 5.57 8.92 21.29
CA GLN A 28 5.46 9.41 22.66
C GLN A 28 6.73 10.13 23.12
N ARG A 29 7.90 9.49 23.00
CA ARG A 29 9.18 10.05 23.44
C ARG A 29 9.63 11.24 22.59
N GLY A 30 9.23 11.26 21.32
CA GLY A 30 9.48 12.37 20.42
C GLY A 30 8.52 13.54 20.59
N GLU A 31 7.43 13.38 21.36
CA GLU A 31 6.34 14.36 21.48
C GLU A 31 5.81 14.82 20.09
N ILE A 32 5.72 13.88 19.15
CA ILE A 32 5.31 14.12 17.77
C ILE A 32 4.12 13.25 17.38
N PRO A 33 3.21 13.75 16.52
CA PRO A 33 2.13 12.94 15.97
C PRO A 33 2.66 11.69 15.27
N CYS A 34 2.05 10.53 15.56
CA CYS A 34 2.44 9.23 15.02
C CYS A 34 1.40 8.70 14.02
N HIS A 35 1.79 8.45 12.78
CA HIS A 35 0.93 7.86 11.76
C HIS A 35 1.43 6.46 11.39
N LEU A 36 0.59 5.46 11.61
CA LEU A 36 0.86 4.07 11.27
C LEU A 36 0.43 3.83 9.82
N THR A 37 1.42 3.66 8.93
CA THR A 37 1.17 3.47 7.50
C THR A 37 0.54 2.11 7.24
N HIS A 38 -0.43 2.04 6.31
CA HIS A 38 -1.06 0.82 5.81
C HIS A 38 -1.25 -0.23 6.93
N PHE A 39 -1.95 0.16 7.99
CA PHE A 39 -2.04 -0.59 9.23
C PHE A 39 -3.15 -1.64 9.14
N TYR A 40 -2.75 -2.90 9.23
CA TYR A 40 -3.64 -4.06 9.20
C TYR A 40 -2.98 -5.24 9.91
N GLN A 41 -3.78 -6.23 10.26
CA GLN A 41 -3.27 -7.53 10.67
C GLN A 41 -2.80 -8.31 9.45
N LYS A 42 -1.52 -8.71 9.41
CA LYS A 42 -1.01 -9.60 8.38
C LYS A 42 -1.66 -10.98 8.50
N LEU A 43 -1.93 -11.62 7.37
CA LEU A 43 -2.50 -12.96 7.28
C LEU A 43 -1.69 -14.01 8.07
N THR A 44 -0.37 -13.81 8.18
CA THR A 44 0.55 -14.70 8.88
C THR A 44 0.60 -14.50 10.40
N HIS A 45 -0.04 -13.45 10.93
CA HIS A 45 -0.02 -13.17 12.36
C HIS A 45 -1.10 -13.99 13.11
N PRO A 46 -0.76 -14.62 14.26
CA PRO A 46 -1.68 -15.49 14.98
C PRO A 46 -2.73 -14.76 15.85
N GLY A 47 -2.69 -13.43 15.93
CA GLY A 47 -3.55 -12.64 16.82
C GLY A 47 -4.85 -12.13 16.18
N SER A 48 -5.31 -10.96 16.62
CA SER A 48 -6.54 -10.32 16.13
C SER A 48 -6.36 -8.84 15.86
N ALA A 49 -7.24 -8.25 15.03
CA ALA A 49 -7.33 -6.80 14.87
C ALA A 49 -7.53 -6.09 16.20
N LYS A 50 -8.38 -6.65 17.08
CA LYS A 50 -8.69 -6.08 18.39
C LYS A 50 -7.42 -5.78 19.20
N GLN A 51 -6.48 -6.72 19.30
CA GLN A 51 -5.25 -6.50 20.07
C GLN A 51 -4.38 -5.38 19.50
N LEU A 52 -4.33 -5.24 18.18
CA LEU A 52 -3.60 -4.17 17.50
C LEU A 52 -4.27 -2.80 17.70
N LEU A 53 -5.59 -2.75 17.54
CA LEU A 53 -6.38 -1.52 17.71
C LEU A 53 -6.41 -1.07 19.17
N GLU A 54 -6.44 -1.99 20.15
CA GLU A 54 -6.36 -1.67 21.58
C GLU A 54 -5.04 -0.98 21.95
N LEU A 55 -3.92 -1.28 21.27
CA LEU A 55 -2.67 -0.54 21.46
C LEU A 55 -2.80 0.92 21.00
N VAL A 56 -3.46 1.14 19.86
CA VAL A 56 -3.68 2.48 19.32
C VAL A 56 -4.63 3.25 20.23
N ASP A 57 -5.76 2.66 20.60
CA ASP A 57 -6.75 3.28 21.48
C ASP A 57 -6.16 3.56 22.87
N GLY A 58 -5.33 2.66 23.39
CA GLY A 58 -4.60 2.86 24.63
C GLY A 58 -3.65 4.08 24.56
N ALA A 59 -2.87 4.21 23.49
CA ALA A 59 -1.99 5.35 23.29
C ALA A 59 -2.77 6.67 23.14
N VAL A 60 -3.87 6.65 22.37
CA VAL A 60 -4.78 7.80 22.24
C VAL A 60 -5.41 8.18 23.58
N GLY A 61 -5.84 7.19 24.38
CA GLY A 61 -6.39 7.40 25.72
C GLY A 61 -5.39 8.01 26.70
N GLN A 62 -4.10 7.83 26.45
CA GLN A 62 -2.99 8.47 27.20
C GLN A 62 -2.60 9.85 26.64
N GLY A 63 -3.34 10.38 25.66
CA GLY A 63 -3.13 11.70 25.09
C GLY A 63 -2.17 11.75 23.90
N GLN A 64 -1.71 10.61 23.36
CA GLN A 64 -0.89 10.60 22.16
C GLN A 64 -1.72 10.92 20.91
N ASP A 65 -1.15 11.69 19.97
CA ASP A 65 -1.77 11.97 18.67
C ASP A 65 -1.44 10.88 17.64
N VAL A 66 -2.24 9.82 17.65
CA VAL A 66 -2.07 8.65 16.78
C VAL A 66 -3.17 8.56 15.73
N THR A 67 -2.77 8.30 14.49
CA THR A 67 -3.68 7.93 13.39
C THR A 67 -3.09 6.78 12.58
N MET A 68 -3.90 6.22 11.70
CA MET A 68 -3.50 5.14 10.80
C MET A 68 -4.12 5.34 9.42
N ASP A 69 -3.56 4.71 8.41
CA ASP A 69 -4.20 4.54 7.11
C ASP A 69 -4.33 3.06 6.75
N CYS A 70 -5.27 2.72 5.88
CA CYS A 70 -5.45 1.35 5.41
C CYS A 70 -6.06 1.33 3.99
N PHE A 71 -5.90 0.20 3.30
CA PHE A 71 -6.55 -0.14 2.03
C PHE A 71 -7.37 -1.42 2.20
N HIS A 72 -8.40 -1.62 1.40
CA HIS A 72 -9.35 -2.73 1.56
C HIS A 72 -9.06 -3.95 0.65
N TYR A 73 -7.80 -4.25 0.36
CA TYR A 73 -7.42 -5.38 -0.50
C TYR A 73 -6.72 -6.50 0.27
N PRO A 74 -6.94 -7.79 -0.08
CA PRO A 74 -6.23 -8.92 0.53
C PRO A 74 -4.78 -9.04 0.09
N TYR A 75 -4.34 -8.19 -0.83
CA TYR A 75 -3.02 -8.25 -1.44
C TYR A 75 -2.18 -7.06 -1.00
N SER A 76 -0.91 -7.33 -0.67
CA SER A 76 0.13 -6.32 -0.51
C SER A 76 0.97 -6.23 -1.79
N SER A 77 1.77 -5.16 -1.92
CA SER A 77 2.74 -5.05 -3.02
C SER A 77 3.95 -4.24 -2.60
N THR A 78 5.12 -4.62 -3.12
CA THR A 78 6.39 -3.92 -2.89
C THR A 78 7.45 -4.46 -3.87
N ARG A 79 8.71 -4.03 -3.70
CA ARG A 79 9.85 -4.54 -4.46
C ARG A 79 10.23 -5.96 -4.03
N LEU A 80 10.59 -6.81 -5.00
CA LEU A 80 11.01 -8.19 -4.75
C LEU A 80 12.26 -8.28 -3.84
N LEU A 81 13.09 -7.25 -3.87
CA LEU A 81 14.22 -7.05 -2.95
C LEU A 81 13.88 -7.22 -1.47
N ILE A 82 12.63 -7.04 -1.07
CA ILE A 82 12.21 -7.17 0.33
C ILE A 82 12.38 -8.59 0.90
N LEU A 83 12.53 -9.60 0.03
CA LEU A 83 12.81 -10.99 0.39
C LEU A 83 14.29 -11.25 0.67
N ILE A 84 15.17 -10.37 0.17
CA ILE A 84 16.61 -10.52 0.34
C ILE A 84 16.99 -10.21 1.80
N PRO A 85 17.78 -11.08 2.46
CA PRO A 85 18.27 -10.80 3.80
C PRO A 85 19.18 -9.56 3.87
N GLU A 86 19.16 -8.87 5.01
CA GLU A 86 19.89 -7.59 5.22
C GLU A 86 21.39 -7.69 4.93
N TRP A 87 22.03 -8.82 5.26
CA TRP A 87 23.47 -9.02 5.04
C TRP A 87 23.89 -8.91 3.58
N ALA A 88 23.00 -9.22 2.63
CA ALA A 88 23.31 -9.17 1.21
C ALA A 88 23.33 -7.73 0.66
N PHE A 89 22.78 -6.78 1.40
CA PHE A 89 22.80 -5.35 1.05
C PHE A 89 24.04 -4.61 1.56
N ASP A 90 24.89 -5.25 2.38
CA ASP A 90 26.08 -4.58 2.92
C ASP A 90 27.05 -4.18 1.80
N GLY A 91 27.31 -2.88 1.70
CA GLY A 91 28.09 -2.26 0.62
C GLY A 91 27.32 -1.93 -0.67
N GLY A 92 25.99 -1.96 -0.65
CA GLY A 92 25.13 -1.35 -1.67
C GLY A 92 24.79 -2.23 -2.89
N PRO A 93 24.13 -1.67 -3.92
CA PRO A 93 23.54 -2.44 -5.03
C PRO A 93 24.52 -3.32 -5.80
N GLU A 94 25.75 -2.86 -6.04
CA GLU A 94 26.76 -3.65 -6.75
C GLU A 94 27.28 -4.83 -5.93
N LYS A 95 27.36 -4.68 -4.59
CA LYS A 95 27.66 -5.79 -3.70
C LYS A 95 26.55 -6.82 -3.67
N LEU A 96 25.29 -6.37 -3.62
CA LEU A 96 24.13 -7.24 -3.76
C LEU A 96 24.19 -8.03 -5.07
N LYS A 97 24.40 -7.37 -6.22
CA LYS A 97 24.55 -8.07 -7.51
C LYS A 97 25.70 -9.07 -7.48
N GLY A 98 26.79 -8.77 -6.78
CA GLY A 98 27.88 -9.72 -6.53
C GLY A 98 27.41 -10.98 -5.79
N VAL A 99 26.63 -10.82 -4.71
CA VAL A 99 26.03 -11.92 -3.95
C VAL A 99 25.06 -12.74 -4.82
N LEU A 100 24.20 -12.08 -5.61
CA LEU A 100 23.25 -12.76 -6.48
C LEU A 100 23.93 -13.53 -7.63
N ARG A 101 25.18 -13.22 -7.97
CA ARG A 101 25.98 -13.98 -8.96
C ARG A 101 26.79 -15.12 -8.34
N SER A 102 27.12 -15.05 -7.05
CA SER A 102 28.05 -16.01 -6.44
C SER A 102 27.34 -17.32 -6.03
N PRO A 103 27.94 -18.49 -6.30
CA PRO A 103 27.41 -19.77 -5.83
C PRO A 103 27.21 -19.83 -4.31
N GLU A 104 28.17 -19.30 -3.54
CA GLU A 104 28.11 -19.26 -2.08
C GLU A 104 26.99 -18.33 -1.59
N GLY A 105 26.81 -17.19 -2.28
CA GLY A 105 25.75 -16.24 -2.00
C GLY A 105 24.37 -16.87 -2.21
N ARG A 106 24.16 -17.49 -3.37
CA ARG A 106 22.91 -18.18 -3.69
C ARG A 106 22.60 -19.32 -2.73
N GLU A 107 23.61 -20.10 -2.32
CA GLU A 107 23.38 -21.17 -1.36
C GLU A 107 22.88 -20.66 -0.01
N ARG A 108 23.50 -19.58 0.49
CA ARG A 108 23.01 -18.94 1.72
C ARG A 108 21.60 -18.36 1.53
N LEU A 109 21.32 -17.74 0.38
CA LEU A 109 19.99 -17.22 0.06
C LEU A 109 18.92 -18.32 0.02
N ARG A 110 19.21 -19.53 -0.50
CA ARG A 110 18.26 -20.66 -0.49
C ARG A 110 17.84 -21.05 0.92
N GLN A 111 18.72 -20.90 1.89
CA GLN A 111 18.44 -21.25 3.28
C GLN A 111 17.54 -20.20 3.98
N GLU A 112 17.62 -18.93 3.57
CA GLU A 112 16.99 -17.80 4.25
C GLU A 112 15.75 -17.22 3.53
N ILE A 113 15.72 -17.21 2.19
CA ILE A 113 14.62 -16.61 1.41
C ILE A 113 13.37 -17.47 1.54
N ARG A 114 12.30 -16.86 2.05
CA ARG A 114 10.95 -17.43 2.08
C ARG A 114 9.94 -16.34 1.68
N PRO A 115 8.77 -16.70 1.15
CA PRO A 115 7.66 -15.75 0.99
C PRO A 115 7.34 -15.06 2.32
N ARG A 116 7.05 -13.76 2.29
CA ARG A 116 6.60 -13.03 3.50
C ARG A 116 5.17 -13.39 3.93
N SER A 117 4.38 -13.90 3.00
CA SER A 117 3.04 -14.43 3.17
C SER A 117 2.75 -15.40 2.01
N GLY A 118 1.88 -16.39 2.22
CA GLY A 118 1.53 -17.38 1.21
C GLY A 118 2.70 -18.27 0.79
N SER A 119 2.65 -18.77 -0.46
CA SER A 119 3.73 -19.51 -1.12
C SER A 119 4.37 -18.71 -2.27
N PHE A 120 5.38 -19.30 -2.94
CA PHE A 120 5.92 -18.72 -4.19
C PHE A 120 4.92 -18.77 -5.36
N ASP A 121 3.90 -19.64 -5.29
CA ASP A 121 2.78 -19.70 -6.25
C ASP A 121 1.85 -18.49 -6.13
N GLU A 122 1.80 -17.87 -4.95
CA GLU A 122 0.97 -16.69 -4.67
C GLU A 122 1.76 -15.39 -4.79
N LEU A 123 3.05 -15.46 -5.14
CA LEU A 123 3.94 -14.32 -5.30
C LEU A 123 4.02 -13.92 -6.77
N MET A 124 3.11 -13.04 -7.18
CA MET A 124 2.97 -12.59 -8.57
C MET A 124 4.01 -11.52 -8.88
N LEU A 125 4.86 -11.76 -9.87
CA LEU A 125 5.91 -10.82 -10.30
C LEU A 125 5.34 -9.75 -11.24
N THR A 126 5.87 -8.54 -11.13
CA THR A 126 5.54 -7.44 -12.04
C THR A 126 6.69 -6.45 -12.18
N ASN A 127 6.52 -5.45 -13.06
CA ASN A 127 7.51 -4.41 -13.35
C ASN A 127 8.77 -4.93 -14.08
N PHE A 128 8.58 -5.81 -15.07
CA PHE A 128 9.63 -6.19 -16.01
C PHE A 128 9.89 -5.05 -17.01
N LYS A 129 11.16 -4.73 -17.22
CA LYS A 129 11.64 -3.72 -18.18
C LYS A 129 12.32 -4.35 -19.38
N GLN A 130 12.91 -5.54 -19.23
CA GLN A 130 13.52 -6.22 -20.36
C GLN A 130 12.46 -6.89 -21.23
N PRO A 131 12.47 -6.67 -22.56
CA PRO A 131 11.46 -7.25 -23.46
C PRO A 131 11.37 -8.78 -23.39
N HIS A 132 12.47 -9.51 -23.17
CA HIS A 132 12.43 -10.98 -23.11
C HIS A 132 11.84 -11.53 -21.81
N ASN A 133 11.71 -10.72 -20.77
CA ASN A 133 11.05 -11.10 -19.52
C ASN A 133 9.58 -10.66 -19.44
N SER A 134 9.06 -9.92 -20.43
CA SER A 134 7.66 -9.45 -20.40
C SER A 134 6.64 -10.58 -20.30
N GLN A 135 7.01 -11.77 -20.76
CA GLN A 135 6.22 -13.01 -20.63
C GLN A 135 6.02 -13.48 -19.18
N TYR A 136 6.77 -12.93 -18.22
CA TYR A 136 6.69 -13.23 -16.80
C TYR A 136 5.86 -12.22 -16.01
N ASP A 137 5.45 -11.09 -16.61
CA ASP A 137 4.61 -10.10 -15.92
C ASP A 137 3.23 -10.72 -15.61
N GLY A 138 2.81 -10.60 -14.35
CA GLY A 138 1.57 -11.20 -13.89
C GLY A 138 1.62 -12.72 -13.71
N ARG A 139 2.81 -13.36 -13.68
CA ARG A 139 2.99 -14.78 -13.32
C ARG A 139 3.60 -14.94 -11.93
N SER A 140 3.37 -16.08 -11.29
CA SER A 140 3.96 -16.34 -9.97
C SER A 140 5.45 -16.66 -10.06
N LEU A 141 6.21 -16.43 -8.98
CA LEU A 141 7.63 -16.78 -8.95
C LEU A 141 7.85 -18.28 -9.17
N ALA A 142 6.96 -19.14 -8.67
CA ALA A 142 7.02 -20.58 -8.92
C ALA A 142 6.84 -20.91 -10.41
N GLU A 143 5.82 -20.35 -11.06
CA GLU A 143 5.57 -20.55 -12.50
C GLU A 143 6.72 -20.06 -13.38
N VAL A 144 7.36 -18.95 -12.98
CA VAL A 144 8.50 -18.39 -13.70
C VAL A 144 9.74 -19.26 -13.48
N ALA A 145 9.97 -19.76 -12.27
CA ALA A 145 11.08 -20.66 -11.97
C ALA A 145 10.97 -21.96 -12.77
N ASP A 146 9.77 -22.55 -12.85
CA ASP A 146 9.49 -23.73 -13.68
C ASP A 146 9.77 -23.44 -15.16
N ALA A 147 9.31 -22.29 -15.67
CA ALA A 147 9.55 -21.88 -17.05
C ALA A 147 11.04 -21.61 -17.37
N MET A 148 11.84 -21.29 -16.35
CA MET A 148 13.29 -21.12 -16.46
C MET A 148 14.08 -22.41 -16.17
N GLU A 149 13.39 -23.51 -15.82
CA GLU A 149 13.96 -24.79 -15.39
C GLU A 149 14.95 -24.63 -14.21
N LYS A 150 14.59 -23.79 -13.23
CA LYS A 150 15.42 -23.44 -12.07
C LYS A 150 14.63 -23.51 -10.76
N GLY A 151 15.35 -23.57 -9.64
CA GLY A 151 14.73 -23.32 -8.33
C GLY A 151 14.32 -21.85 -8.17
N GLU A 152 13.32 -21.57 -7.33
CA GLU A 152 12.69 -20.26 -7.19
C GLU A 152 13.68 -19.18 -6.78
N VAL A 153 14.64 -19.52 -5.91
CA VAL A 153 15.68 -18.59 -5.46
C VAL A 153 16.69 -18.30 -6.58
N ASP A 154 17.02 -19.28 -7.42
CA ASP A 154 17.91 -19.09 -8.55
C ASP A 154 17.25 -18.24 -9.64
N ALA A 155 15.97 -18.52 -9.95
CA ALA A 155 15.16 -17.70 -10.83
C ALA A 155 15.05 -16.25 -10.32
N LEU A 156 14.74 -16.07 -9.04
CA LEU A 156 14.71 -14.75 -8.39
C LEU A 156 16.04 -14.01 -8.53
N CYS A 157 17.17 -14.67 -8.30
CA CYS A 157 18.50 -14.05 -8.42
C CYS A 157 18.77 -13.62 -9.86
N ASP A 158 18.49 -14.48 -10.84
CA ASP A 158 18.71 -14.20 -12.25
C ASP A 158 17.84 -13.04 -12.75
N LEU A 159 16.56 -13.07 -12.43
CA LEU A 159 15.63 -12.00 -12.80
C LEU A 159 16.00 -10.68 -12.14
N LEU A 160 16.37 -10.67 -10.86
CA LEU A 160 16.84 -9.46 -10.19
C LEU A 160 18.11 -8.90 -10.84
N LEU A 161 19.03 -9.75 -11.30
CA LEU A 161 20.24 -9.29 -12.00
C LEU A 161 19.93 -8.68 -13.36
N ASP A 162 19.03 -9.32 -14.11
CA ASP A 162 18.69 -8.96 -15.49
C ASP A 162 17.78 -7.70 -15.57
N GLU A 163 16.90 -7.55 -14.58
CA GLU A 163 16.00 -6.40 -14.42
C GLU A 163 16.58 -5.27 -13.54
N ASP A 164 17.90 -5.26 -13.32
CA ASP A 164 18.61 -4.25 -12.53
C ASP A 164 17.97 -4.00 -11.15
N LEU A 165 17.56 -5.08 -10.49
CA LEU A 165 16.94 -5.11 -9.16
C LEU A 165 15.57 -4.42 -9.06
N GLN A 166 14.89 -4.16 -10.18
CA GLN A 166 13.67 -3.33 -10.21
C GLN A 166 12.36 -4.10 -10.11
N ILE A 167 12.38 -5.43 -10.08
CA ILE A 167 11.17 -6.26 -10.04
C ILE A 167 10.35 -5.95 -8.78
N SER A 168 9.04 -5.83 -8.98
CA SER A 168 8.05 -5.73 -7.92
C SER A 168 7.25 -7.02 -7.84
N TYR A 169 6.49 -7.19 -6.77
CA TYR A 169 5.54 -8.29 -6.67
C TYR A 169 4.25 -7.88 -5.97
N VAL A 170 3.23 -8.71 -6.16
CA VAL A 170 1.95 -8.70 -5.46
C VAL A 170 1.78 -10.05 -4.80
N SER A 171 1.38 -10.08 -3.52
CA SER A 171 1.12 -11.32 -2.79
C SER A 171 -0.02 -11.13 -1.79
N PRO A 172 -0.57 -12.20 -1.21
CA PRO A 172 -1.39 -12.10 -0.01
C PRO A 172 -0.70 -11.26 1.07
N GLY A 173 -1.48 -10.49 1.82
CA GLY A 173 -0.95 -9.55 2.80
C GLY A 173 -1.87 -9.38 4.01
N PRO A 174 -2.90 -8.52 3.95
CA PRO A 174 -3.87 -8.38 5.04
C PRO A 174 -4.77 -9.62 5.21
N SER A 175 -5.20 -9.86 6.45
CA SER A 175 -6.29 -10.79 6.74
C SER A 175 -7.64 -10.17 6.39
N LEU A 176 -8.34 -10.71 5.39
CA LEU A 176 -9.69 -10.23 5.02
C LEU A 176 -10.70 -10.31 6.17
N ALA A 177 -10.55 -11.29 7.05
CA ALA A 177 -11.46 -11.48 8.17
C ALA A 177 -11.42 -10.31 9.16
N THR A 178 -10.29 -9.62 9.24
CA THR A 178 -10.07 -8.55 10.24
C THR A 178 -9.88 -7.18 9.61
N LEU A 179 -9.70 -7.11 8.29
CA LEU A 179 -9.59 -5.86 7.53
C LEU A 179 -10.76 -4.88 7.79
N PRO A 180 -12.02 -5.33 7.91
CA PRO A 180 -13.12 -4.42 8.20
C PRO A 180 -12.99 -3.65 9.52
N ASP A 181 -12.36 -4.25 10.54
CA ASP A 181 -12.15 -3.58 11.83
C ASP A 181 -11.19 -2.39 11.68
N PHE A 182 -10.13 -2.55 10.86
CA PHE A 182 -9.20 -1.45 10.57
C PHE A 182 -9.85 -0.36 9.72
N ILE A 183 -10.58 -0.72 8.67
CA ILE A 183 -11.22 0.25 7.76
C ILE A 183 -12.27 1.09 8.49
N THR A 184 -13.06 0.47 9.36
CA THR A 184 -14.15 1.15 10.09
C THR A 184 -13.67 1.95 11.29
N HIS A 185 -12.44 1.70 11.78
CA HIS A 185 -11.91 2.37 12.95
C HIS A 185 -11.89 3.91 12.80
N PRO A 186 -12.33 4.71 13.80
CA PRO A 186 -12.49 6.16 13.66
C PRO A 186 -11.20 6.93 13.33
N ARG A 187 -10.04 6.37 13.70
CA ARG A 187 -8.70 6.94 13.48
C ARG A 187 -8.05 6.50 12.15
N THR A 188 -8.74 5.69 11.35
CA THR A 188 -8.26 5.22 10.05
C THR A 188 -8.65 6.16 8.92
N MET A 189 -7.64 6.56 8.15
CA MET A 189 -7.76 7.19 6.83
C MET A 189 -7.69 6.14 5.73
N ILE A 190 -8.15 6.51 4.53
CA ILE A 190 -8.02 5.64 3.36
C ILE A 190 -6.76 6.04 2.58
N GLY A 191 -5.80 5.11 2.48
CA GLY A 191 -4.57 5.26 1.70
C GLY A 191 -4.46 4.11 0.72
N SER A 192 -4.17 4.38 -0.56
CA SER A 192 -4.12 3.30 -1.56
C SER A 192 -2.89 2.41 -1.44
N ASP A 193 -1.78 2.93 -0.91
CA ASP A 193 -0.47 2.26 -0.89
C ASP A 193 -0.07 1.78 -2.32
N ALA A 194 -0.45 2.54 -3.33
CA ALA A 194 -0.27 2.16 -4.73
C ALA A 194 1.21 2.11 -5.13
N VAL A 195 1.60 1.03 -5.82
CA VAL A 195 2.89 0.93 -6.54
C VAL A 195 2.57 1.08 -8.02
N LEU A 196 2.86 2.26 -8.58
CA LEU A 196 2.49 2.64 -9.96
C LEU A 196 3.45 2.06 -11.03
N LEU A 197 4.02 0.89 -10.78
CA LEU A 197 5.07 0.29 -11.61
C LEU A 197 4.60 -1.05 -12.19
N GLY A 198 4.93 -1.30 -13.45
CA GLY A 198 4.60 -2.55 -14.15
C GLY A 198 3.21 -2.57 -14.77
N GLU A 199 2.93 -3.64 -15.52
CA GLU A 199 1.63 -3.83 -16.17
C GLU A 199 0.63 -4.59 -15.30
N HIS A 200 1.11 -5.34 -14.30
CA HIS A 200 0.30 -6.06 -13.33
C HIS A 200 0.50 -5.55 -11.88
N PRO A 201 0.28 -4.25 -11.58
CA PRO A 201 0.34 -3.75 -10.21
C PRO A 201 -0.76 -4.34 -9.35
N ASN A 202 -0.72 -4.10 -8.04
CA ASN A 202 -1.82 -4.48 -7.15
C ASN A 202 -3.11 -3.72 -7.53
N PRO A 203 -4.29 -4.37 -7.57
CA PRO A 203 -5.56 -3.73 -7.93
C PRO A 203 -5.94 -2.52 -7.07
N ARG A 204 -5.42 -2.42 -5.84
CA ARG A 204 -5.54 -1.23 -4.98
C ARG A 204 -5.08 0.06 -5.65
N THR A 205 -4.18 -0.05 -6.62
CA THR A 205 -3.66 1.07 -7.39
C THR A 205 -4.76 1.86 -8.10
N TYR A 206 -5.76 1.18 -8.67
CA TYR A 206 -6.85 1.81 -9.41
C TYR A 206 -8.17 1.82 -8.65
N GLY A 207 -8.28 1.02 -7.58
CA GLY A 207 -9.57 0.71 -6.99
C GLY A 207 -9.76 1.06 -5.52
N THR A 208 -8.79 1.63 -4.80
CA THR A 208 -8.94 1.87 -3.36
C THR A 208 -10.18 2.69 -2.99
N PHE A 209 -10.27 3.94 -3.44
CA PHE A 209 -11.37 4.82 -3.01
C PHE A 209 -12.75 4.36 -3.52
N PRO A 210 -12.92 3.99 -4.81
CA PRO A 210 -14.23 3.60 -5.34
C PRO A 210 -14.79 2.34 -4.69
N THR A 211 -13.94 1.39 -4.31
CA THR A 211 -14.42 0.16 -3.68
C THR A 211 -14.72 0.35 -2.19
N ILE A 212 -14.11 1.31 -1.47
CA ILE A 212 -14.63 1.71 -0.16
C ILE A 212 -16.08 2.24 -0.28
N LEU A 213 -16.35 3.07 -1.29
CA LEU A 213 -17.70 3.61 -1.53
C LEU A 213 -18.69 2.54 -2.00
N ALA A 214 -18.22 1.55 -2.79
CA ALA A 214 -19.04 0.42 -3.19
C ALA A 214 -19.31 -0.50 -2.00
N ASP A 215 -18.26 -1.15 -1.50
CA ASP A 215 -18.40 -2.31 -0.62
C ASP A 215 -18.73 -1.86 0.80
N TYR A 216 -17.95 -0.93 1.38
CA TYR A 216 -18.10 -0.54 2.78
C TYR A 216 -19.26 0.42 3.04
N VAL A 217 -19.69 1.19 2.04
CA VAL A 217 -20.82 2.13 2.16
C VAL A 217 -22.10 1.53 1.58
N ARG A 218 -22.10 1.16 0.30
CA ARG A 218 -23.34 0.75 -0.39
C ARG A 218 -23.73 -0.71 -0.14
N GLU A 219 -22.81 -1.66 -0.29
CA GLU A 219 -23.14 -3.09 -0.23
C GLU A 219 -23.23 -3.63 1.21
N GLU A 220 -22.23 -3.29 2.06
CA GLU A 220 -22.13 -3.83 3.42
C GLU A 220 -22.69 -2.88 4.50
N GLY A 221 -22.86 -1.59 4.19
CA GLY A 221 -23.39 -0.60 5.13
C GLY A 221 -22.55 -0.41 6.40
N ARG A 222 -21.24 -0.70 6.35
CA ARG A 222 -20.32 -0.57 7.49
C ARG A 222 -19.92 0.88 7.80
N LEU A 223 -19.97 1.75 6.80
CA LEU A 223 -19.70 3.18 6.92
C LEU A 223 -20.86 3.97 6.32
N THR A 224 -21.16 5.14 6.89
CA THR A 224 -21.97 6.12 6.17
C THR A 224 -21.13 6.75 5.06
N ILE A 225 -21.79 7.30 4.03
CA ILE A 225 -21.08 7.97 2.94
C ILE A 225 -20.28 9.17 3.46
N GLU A 226 -20.80 9.91 4.44
CA GLU A 226 -20.14 11.07 5.03
C GLU A 226 -18.86 10.67 5.78
N GLU A 227 -18.90 9.59 6.57
CA GLU A 227 -17.72 9.09 7.28
C GLU A 227 -16.68 8.55 6.29
N ALA A 228 -17.11 7.80 5.27
CA ALA A 228 -16.21 7.36 4.21
C ALA A 228 -15.53 8.56 3.54
N ILE A 229 -16.30 9.55 3.07
CA ILE A 229 -15.75 10.78 2.46
C ILE A 229 -14.81 11.51 3.42
N ARG A 230 -15.16 11.65 4.71
CA ARG A 230 -14.29 12.28 5.73
C ARG A 230 -12.93 11.59 5.82
N LYS A 231 -12.90 10.25 5.83
CA LYS A 231 -11.67 9.43 5.91
C LYS A 231 -10.74 9.58 4.70
N MET A 232 -11.26 9.97 3.53
CA MET A 232 -10.50 10.19 2.29
C MET A 232 -10.34 11.67 1.91
N THR A 233 -10.87 12.61 2.72
CA THR A 233 -10.79 14.05 2.44
C THR A 233 -10.28 14.84 3.66
N SER A 234 -11.17 15.38 4.48
CA SER A 234 -10.84 16.29 5.57
C SER A 234 -9.93 15.66 6.61
N MET A 235 -10.06 14.37 6.89
CA MET A 235 -9.19 13.68 7.84
C MET A 235 -7.73 13.65 7.36
N ALA A 236 -7.52 13.37 6.06
CA ALA A 236 -6.19 13.38 5.44
C ALA A 236 -5.61 14.79 5.34
N ALA A 237 -6.44 15.75 4.93
CA ALA A 237 -6.03 17.15 4.86
C ALA A 237 -5.62 17.69 6.24
N LEU A 238 -6.40 17.41 7.28
CA LEU A 238 -6.09 17.79 8.66
C LEU A 238 -4.82 17.10 9.16
N ARG A 239 -4.66 15.79 8.88
CA ARG A 239 -3.45 15.07 9.31
C ARG A 239 -2.19 15.68 8.72
N LEU A 240 -2.23 16.11 7.46
CA LEU A 240 -1.09 16.69 6.75
C LEU A 240 -0.97 18.23 6.91
N ASP A 241 -1.77 18.86 7.77
CA ASP A 241 -1.85 20.33 7.96
C ASP A 241 -2.11 21.09 6.63
N ILE A 242 -2.95 20.53 5.77
CA ILE A 242 -3.43 21.15 4.52
C ILE A 242 -4.76 21.84 4.82
N ARG A 243 -4.74 23.17 4.97
CA ARG A 243 -5.85 23.93 5.57
C ARG A 243 -6.90 24.44 4.58
N ASP A 244 -6.60 24.48 3.30
CA ASP A 244 -7.45 25.04 2.25
C ASP A 244 -8.07 23.95 1.35
N ARG A 245 -8.00 22.67 1.76
CA ARG A 245 -8.50 21.50 1.02
C ARG A 245 -9.20 20.51 1.94
N GLY A 246 -9.83 19.50 1.34
CA GLY A 246 -10.45 18.38 2.06
C GLY A 246 -11.87 18.65 2.57
N MET A 247 -12.42 19.85 2.36
CA MET A 247 -13.82 20.16 2.61
C MET A 247 -14.38 21.03 1.48
N LEU A 248 -15.69 20.94 1.24
CA LEU A 248 -16.39 21.84 0.34
C LEU A 248 -16.92 23.04 1.14
N ARG A 249 -16.21 24.16 1.04
CA ARG A 249 -16.52 25.41 1.74
C ARG A 249 -15.98 26.61 0.97
N ASP A 250 -16.67 27.75 1.06
CA ASP A 250 -16.20 29.01 0.50
C ASP A 250 -14.76 29.33 0.94
N GLY A 251 -13.93 29.73 -0.02
CA GLY A 251 -12.52 30.06 0.19
C GLY A 251 -11.54 28.87 0.13
N MET A 252 -12.03 27.62 0.07
CA MET A 252 -11.18 26.45 -0.16
C MET A 252 -10.90 26.22 -1.64
N LYS A 253 -9.86 25.43 -1.95
CA LYS A 253 -9.54 25.03 -3.32
C LYS A 253 -10.64 24.12 -3.85
N ALA A 254 -11.00 24.32 -5.10
CA ALA A 254 -11.96 23.49 -5.81
C ALA A 254 -11.32 22.16 -6.25
N ASP A 255 -10.96 21.33 -5.27
CA ASP A 255 -10.66 19.92 -5.46
C ASP A 255 -11.93 19.11 -5.21
N ILE A 256 -12.58 18.68 -6.29
CA ILE A 256 -13.95 18.18 -6.26
C ILE A 256 -14.01 16.87 -7.03
N VAL A 257 -14.72 15.89 -6.48
CA VAL A 257 -15.07 14.65 -7.18
C VAL A 257 -16.59 14.58 -7.29
N VAL A 258 -17.08 14.35 -8.50
CA VAL A 258 -18.50 14.08 -8.79
C VAL A 258 -18.61 12.60 -9.15
N PHE A 259 -19.40 11.86 -8.38
CA PHE A 259 -19.58 10.42 -8.57
C PHE A 259 -21.04 10.00 -8.35
N ASP A 260 -21.46 8.91 -8.99
CA ASP A 260 -22.78 8.30 -8.76
C ASP A 260 -22.66 7.25 -7.64
N PRO A 261 -23.25 7.49 -6.46
CA PRO A 261 -23.15 6.57 -5.33
C PRO A 261 -23.77 5.19 -5.64
N ARG A 262 -24.66 5.07 -6.62
CA ARG A 262 -25.33 3.81 -6.98
C ARG A 262 -24.47 2.92 -7.87
N SER A 263 -23.51 3.49 -8.60
CA SER A 263 -22.72 2.76 -9.59
C SER A 263 -21.22 2.79 -9.35
N VAL A 264 -20.73 3.66 -8.46
CA VAL A 264 -19.30 3.75 -8.13
C VAL A 264 -18.75 2.39 -7.68
N LYS A 265 -17.69 1.93 -8.35
CA LYS A 265 -16.94 0.69 -8.04
C LYS A 265 -15.62 0.64 -8.81
N SER A 266 -14.73 -0.27 -8.41
CA SER A 266 -13.54 -0.65 -9.18
C SER A 266 -13.75 -2.00 -9.86
N PRO A 267 -13.53 -2.11 -11.20
CA PRO A 267 -13.43 -3.40 -11.87
C PRO A 267 -12.03 -4.02 -11.78
N ALA A 268 -11.04 -3.34 -11.18
CA ALA A 268 -9.67 -3.84 -11.07
C ALA A 268 -9.61 -5.14 -10.27
N THR A 269 -9.00 -6.17 -10.86
CA THR A 269 -8.77 -7.48 -10.23
C THR A 269 -7.28 -7.78 -10.14
N LEU A 270 -6.89 -8.88 -9.51
CA LEU A 270 -5.49 -9.31 -9.50
C LEU A 270 -4.97 -9.61 -10.93
N LEU A 271 -5.82 -10.18 -11.79
CA LEU A 271 -5.46 -10.56 -13.16
C LEU A 271 -5.50 -9.36 -14.12
N GLU A 272 -6.49 -8.47 -13.93
CA GLU A 272 -6.64 -7.24 -14.70
C GLU A 272 -6.63 -6.02 -13.77
N PRO A 273 -5.45 -5.60 -13.27
CA PRO A 273 -5.38 -4.58 -12.23
C PRO A 273 -5.44 -3.14 -12.75
N LYS A 274 -5.11 -2.90 -14.03
CA LYS A 274 -5.09 -1.56 -14.66
C LYS A 274 -6.45 -1.19 -15.24
N GLN A 275 -7.49 -1.29 -14.42
CA GLN A 275 -8.86 -0.97 -14.81
C GLN A 275 -9.32 0.29 -14.10
N PHE A 276 -9.71 1.32 -14.87
CA PHE A 276 -10.22 2.55 -14.30
C PHE A 276 -11.55 2.31 -13.58
N PRO A 277 -11.81 3.05 -12.48
CA PRO A 277 -13.07 2.92 -11.77
C PRO A 277 -14.22 3.46 -12.61
N VAL A 278 -15.41 2.92 -12.34
CA VAL A 278 -16.66 3.40 -12.93
C VAL A 278 -17.43 4.24 -11.91
N GLY A 279 -18.34 5.09 -12.40
CA GLY A 279 -19.17 5.95 -11.57
C GLY A 279 -18.47 7.20 -11.03
N ILE A 280 -17.23 7.49 -11.44
CA ILE A 280 -16.55 8.77 -11.21
C ILE A 280 -16.65 9.61 -12.49
N GLU A 281 -17.52 10.63 -12.49
CA GLU A 281 -17.84 11.39 -13.70
C GLU A 281 -16.90 12.57 -13.91
N TYR A 282 -16.71 13.39 -12.87
CA TYR A 282 -15.82 14.55 -12.92
C TYR A 282 -14.84 14.56 -11.76
N VAL A 283 -13.61 14.96 -12.07
CA VAL A 283 -12.60 15.30 -11.06
C VAL A 283 -12.05 16.67 -11.41
N LEU A 284 -12.06 17.57 -10.42
CA LEU A 284 -11.50 18.90 -10.52
C LEU A 284 -10.32 18.99 -9.56
N VAL A 285 -9.24 19.62 -10.00
CA VAL A 285 -8.07 19.94 -9.18
C VAL A 285 -7.81 21.42 -9.34
N ASN A 286 -7.79 22.16 -8.22
CA ASN A 286 -7.69 23.63 -8.22
C ASN A 286 -8.70 24.31 -9.16
N GLY A 287 -9.90 23.75 -9.30
CA GLY A 287 -10.98 24.25 -10.16
C GLY A 287 -10.84 23.91 -11.64
N SER A 288 -9.77 23.22 -12.07
CA SER A 288 -9.62 22.74 -13.44
C SER A 288 -10.12 21.31 -13.56
N VAL A 289 -10.94 21.03 -14.57
CA VAL A 289 -11.44 19.67 -14.86
C VAL A 289 -10.28 18.80 -15.37
N VAL A 290 -9.88 17.81 -14.57
CA VAL A 290 -8.83 16.84 -14.91
C VAL A 290 -9.40 15.49 -15.35
N VAL A 291 -10.63 15.18 -14.95
CA VAL A 291 -11.44 14.08 -15.49
C VAL A 291 -12.78 14.65 -15.91
N ASP A 292 -13.15 14.39 -17.16
CA ASP A 292 -14.40 14.79 -17.79
C ASP A 292 -15.11 13.54 -18.32
N GLN A 293 -16.30 13.25 -17.78
CA GLN A 293 -17.09 12.05 -18.08
C GLN A 293 -16.28 10.74 -18.03
N GLY A 294 -15.46 10.60 -16.98
CA GLY A 294 -14.61 9.43 -16.75
C GLY A 294 -13.34 9.36 -17.61
N GLN A 295 -13.07 10.37 -18.45
CA GLN A 295 -11.85 10.44 -19.26
C GLN A 295 -10.89 11.51 -18.73
N HIS A 296 -9.62 11.17 -18.59
CA HIS A 296 -8.61 12.14 -18.16
C HIS A 296 -8.38 13.19 -19.27
N THR A 297 -8.45 14.47 -18.93
CA THR A 297 -8.39 15.58 -19.91
C THR A 297 -6.96 15.92 -20.35
N GLY A 298 -5.95 15.41 -19.63
CA GLY A 298 -4.55 15.78 -19.80
C GLY A 298 -4.14 17.04 -19.03
N ALA A 299 -5.09 17.72 -18.36
CA ALA A 299 -4.78 18.89 -17.54
C ALA A 299 -3.95 18.51 -16.30
N LEU A 300 -2.82 19.18 -16.11
CA LEU A 300 -1.91 18.96 -14.98
C LEU A 300 -2.03 20.10 -13.95
N ALA A 301 -3.22 20.27 -13.37
CA ALA A 301 -3.54 21.38 -12.47
C ALA A 301 -2.99 21.24 -11.04
N GLY A 302 -2.19 20.21 -10.78
CA GLY A 302 -1.59 19.93 -9.48
C GLY A 302 -0.59 21.01 -9.04
N ARG A 303 -0.43 21.18 -7.73
CA ARG A 303 0.57 22.06 -7.12
C ARG A 303 1.31 21.33 -6.02
N ALA A 304 2.60 21.62 -5.87
CA ALA A 304 3.34 21.19 -4.70
C ALA A 304 2.78 21.88 -3.45
N LEU A 305 2.36 21.08 -2.46
CA LEU A 305 1.85 21.58 -1.19
C LEU A 305 3.01 21.77 -0.21
N ARG A 306 2.99 22.87 0.54
CA ARG A 306 3.97 23.13 1.61
C ARG A 306 3.24 23.09 2.95
N HIS A 307 3.90 22.54 3.96
CA HIS A 307 3.34 22.47 5.30
C HIS A 307 2.90 23.88 5.78
N GLY A 308 1.63 24.01 6.18
CA GLY A 308 1.05 25.28 6.65
C GLY A 308 0.94 26.40 5.61
N ARG A 309 1.25 26.17 4.33
CA ARG A 309 1.07 27.13 3.22
C ARG A 309 0.66 26.39 1.94
N ALA A 310 -0.59 26.54 1.54
CA ALA A 310 -1.14 26.06 0.28
C ALA A 310 -1.65 27.22 -0.58
#